data_AF-A0A255DCD3-F1
#
_entry.id   AF-A0A255DCD3-F1
#
_cell.length_a   1.000
_cell.length_b   1.000
_cell.length_c   1.000
_cell.angle_alpha   90.00
_cell.angle_beta   90.00
_cell.angle_gamma   90.00
#
_symmetry.space_group_name_H-M   'P 1'
#
loop_
_entity.id
_entity.type
_entity.pdbx_description
1 polymer ?
#
loop_
_entity_poly.entity_id
_entity_poly.type
_entity_poly.pdbx_seq_one_letter_code
_entity_poly.pdbx_strand_id
1 'polypeptide(L)'
;MRTFSRAHVLTARLRTALLVRPVIDRVVGLIRGRSGRSAEHALSHLRAISQAEQRKLVDVAQSLVDEAVRRARPRTSPAPGV
;
A
#
# COMPACT_ATOMS: atom_id res chain seq x y z
N MET A 1 -9.26 -27.49 29.30
CA MET A 1 -8.20 -26.88 28.46
C MET A 1 -8.81 -25.91 27.45
N ARG A 2 -8.70 -24.58 27.62
CA ARG A 2 -9.27 -23.63 26.63
C ARG A 2 -8.62 -22.23 26.63
N THR A 3 -7.30 -22.13 26.78
CA THR A 3 -6.57 -20.84 26.80
C THR A 3 -5.46 -20.71 25.75
N PHE A 4 -4.96 -21.83 25.19
CA PHE A 4 -3.83 -21.81 24.25
C PHE A 4 -4.17 -21.23 22.87
N SER A 5 -5.44 -21.21 22.47
CA SER A 5 -5.87 -20.77 21.13
C SER A 5 -5.87 -19.24 20.96
N ARG A 6 -6.14 -18.46 22.02
CA ARG A 6 -6.33 -17.01 21.91
C ARG A 6 -5.02 -16.26 21.64
N ALA A 7 -3.91 -16.74 22.23
CA ALA A 7 -2.58 -16.18 22.01
C ALA A 7 -2.12 -16.35 20.55
N HIS A 8 -2.30 -17.54 19.96
CA HIS A 8 -1.94 -17.80 18.57
C HIS A 8 -2.76 -16.97 17.57
N VAL A 9 -4.07 -16.81 17.80
CA VAL A 9 -4.92 -15.97 16.94
C VAL A 9 -4.51 -14.50 17.00
N LEU A 10 -4.13 -14.00 18.19
CA LEU A 10 -3.63 -12.63 18.34
C LEU A 10 -2.27 -12.44 17.65
N THR A 11 -1.35 -13.39 17.80
CA THR A 11 -0.05 -13.37 17.12
C THR A 11 -0.19 -13.45 15.60
N ALA A 12 -1.12 -14.26 15.08
CA ALA A 12 -1.41 -14.34 13.66
C ALA A 12 -1.98 -13.01 13.12
N ARG A 13 -2.93 -12.40 13.84
CA ARG A 13 -3.49 -11.08 13.47
C ARG A 13 -2.44 -9.98 13.47
N LEU A 14 -1.56 -9.97 14.47
CA LEU A 14 -0.44 -9.03 14.53
C LEU A 14 0.55 -9.26 13.38
N ARG A 15 0.92 -10.51 13.09
CA ARG A 15 1.79 -10.84 11.95
C ARG A 15 1.18 -10.39 10.62
N THR A 16 -0.12 -10.61 10.40
CA THR A 16 -0.82 -10.12 9.19
C THR A 16 -0.82 -8.59 9.13
N ALA A 17 -1.08 -7.90 10.23
CA ALA A 17 -1.02 -6.45 10.28
C ALA A 17 0.40 -5.90 9.99
N LEU A 18 1.44 -6.61 10.43
CA LEU A 18 2.84 -6.28 10.20
C LEU A 18 3.29 -6.55 8.76
N LEU A 19 2.71 -7.54 8.07
CA LEU A 19 3.00 -7.82 6.65
C LEU A 19 2.30 -6.83 5.70
N VAL A 20 1.19 -6.25 6.14
CA VAL A 20 0.40 -5.25 5.41
C VAL A 20 1.02 -3.84 5.53
N ARG A 21 1.70 -3.57 6.65
CA ARG A 21 2.30 -2.27 6.98
C ARG A 21 3.29 -1.74 5.92
N PRO A 22 4.20 -2.54 5.33
CA PRO A 22 5.23 -2.03 4.40
C PRO A 22 4.67 -1.46 3.10
N VAL A 23 3.57 -2.04 2.58
CA VAL A 23 2.94 -1.58 1.33
C VAL A 23 2.16 -0.28 1.56
N ILE A 24 1.47 -0.18 2.70
CA ILE A 24 0.75 1.05 3.08
C ILE A 24 1.75 2.19 3.34
N ASP A 25 2.83 1.92 4.08
CA ASP A 25 3.84 2.94 4.36
C ASP A 25 4.53 3.43 3.07
N ARG A 26 4.78 2.54 2.11
CA ARG A 26 5.34 2.88 0.79
C ARG A 26 4.41 3.80 0.00
N VAL A 27 3.12 3.50 -0.08
CA VAL A 27 2.16 4.34 -0.83
C VAL A 27 1.95 5.69 -0.14
N VAL A 28 1.95 5.72 1.19
CA VAL A 28 1.88 6.97 1.97
C VAL A 28 3.11 7.83 1.67
N GLY A 29 4.31 7.26 1.68
CA GLY A 29 5.54 7.96 1.29
C GLY A 29 5.46 8.56 -0.12
N LEU A 30 4.89 7.81 -1.06
CA LEU A 30 4.72 8.25 -2.45
C LEU A 30 3.73 9.42 -2.58
N ILE A 31 2.58 9.34 -1.91
CA ILE A 31 1.58 10.42 -1.91
C ILE A 31 2.17 11.67 -1.25
N ARG A 32 2.87 11.53 -0.13
CA ARG A 32 3.53 12.63 0.57
C ARG A 32 4.60 13.30 -0.31
N GLY A 33 5.46 12.51 -0.94
CA GLY A 33 6.51 13.02 -1.83
C GLY A 33 5.98 13.81 -3.02
N ARG A 34 4.76 13.49 -3.50
CA ARG A 34 4.13 14.18 -4.63
C ARG A 34 3.27 15.38 -4.23
N SER A 35 2.72 15.40 -3.02
CA SER A 35 1.72 16.38 -2.60
C SER A 35 2.19 17.33 -1.49
N GLY A 36 3.30 17.03 -0.83
CA GLY A 36 3.77 17.76 0.36
C GLY A 36 2.87 17.60 1.60
N ARG A 37 1.82 16.77 1.54
CA ARG A 37 0.83 16.60 2.63
C ARG A 37 1.32 15.63 3.71
N SER A 38 0.62 15.61 4.85
CA SER A 38 0.95 14.74 5.98
C SER A 38 0.62 13.26 5.71
N ALA A 39 1.15 12.37 6.56
CA ALA A 39 0.90 10.93 6.47
C ALA A 39 -0.57 10.57 6.74
N GLU A 40 -1.21 11.28 7.67
CA GLU A 40 -2.61 11.12 8.04
C GLU A 40 -3.51 11.45 6.85
N HIS A 41 -3.21 12.53 6.12
CA HIS A 41 -3.96 12.90 4.93
C HIS A 41 -3.83 11.83 3.82
N ALA A 42 -2.63 11.30 3.62
CA ALA A 42 -2.40 10.23 2.64
C ALA A 42 -3.16 8.95 3.02
N LEU A 43 -3.19 8.57 4.30
CA LEU A 43 -3.91 7.41 4.78
C LEU A 43 -5.43 7.59 4.68
N SER A 44 -5.95 8.77 5.03
CA SER A 44 -7.37 9.09 4.86
C SER A 44 -7.80 9.04 3.40
N HIS A 45 -6.97 9.55 2.49
CA HIS A 45 -7.24 9.46 1.05
C HIS A 45 -7.27 7.99 0.57
N LEU A 46 -6.30 7.18 1.00
CA LEU A 46 -6.27 5.75 0.66
C LEU A 46 -7.52 5.00 1.17
N ARG A 47 -7.99 5.34 2.37
CA ARG A 47 -9.23 4.79 2.93
C ARG A 47 -10.46 5.20 2.10
N ALA A 48 -10.55 6.46 1.68
CA ALA A 48 -11.65 6.93 0.84
C ALA A 48 -11.74 6.14 -0.47
N ILE A 49 -10.60 5.90 -1.14
CA ILE A 49 -10.54 5.09 -2.37
C ILE A 49 -10.97 3.65 -2.10
N SER A 50 -10.43 3.03 -1.04
CA SER A 50 -10.78 1.66 -0.65
C SER A 50 -12.27 1.48 -0.37
N GLN A 51 -12.91 2.45 0.29
CA GLN A 51 -14.35 2.41 0.52
C GLN A 51 -15.15 2.62 -0.77
N ALA A 52 -14.78 3.60 -1.59
CA ALA A 52 -15.44 3.88 -2.86
C ALA A 52 -15.38 2.70 -3.84
N GLU A 53 -14.25 1.99 -3.87
CA GLU A 53 -14.03 0.84 -4.75
C GLU A 53 -14.44 -0.50 -4.11
N GLN A 54 -14.88 -0.51 -2.83
CA GLN A 54 -15.18 -1.73 -2.07
C GLN A 54 -14.05 -2.78 -2.10
N ARG A 55 -12.80 -2.32 -2.19
CA ARG A 55 -11.60 -3.15 -2.27
C ARG A 55 -10.81 -3.07 -0.96
N LYS A 56 -10.07 -4.12 -0.63
CA LYS A 56 -9.22 -4.10 0.57
C LYS A 56 -8.17 -3.00 0.43
N LEU A 57 -7.90 -2.30 1.53
CA LEU A 57 -6.95 -1.19 1.58
C LEU A 57 -5.57 -1.55 1.02
N VAL A 58 -5.13 -2.79 1.25
CA VAL A 58 -3.87 -3.35 0.75
C VAL A 58 -3.85 -3.45 -0.77
N ASP A 59 -4.94 -3.92 -1.36
CA ASP A 59 -5.03 -4.11 -2.81
C ASP A 59 -5.05 -2.75 -3.53
N VAL A 60 -5.67 -1.74 -2.91
CA VAL A 60 -5.62 -0.36 -3.39
C VAL A 60 -4.22 0.21 -3.26
N ALA A 61 -3.57 0.04 -2.10
CA ALA A 61 -2.20 0.50 -1.88
C ALA A 61 -1.23 -0.11 -2.89
N GLN A 62 -1.33 -1.42 -3.14
CA GLN A 62 -0.50 -2.13 -4.09
C GLN A 62 -0.71 -1.61 -5.52
N SER A 63 -1.96 -1.43 -5.96
CA SER A 63 -2.28 -0.89 -7.30
C SER A 63 -1.68 0.51 -7.53
N LEU A 64 -1.74 1.37 -6.52
CA LEU A 64 -1.15 2.72 -6.58
C LEU A 64 0.38 2.69 -6.63
N VAL A 65 1.02 1.79 -5.88
CA VAL A 65 2.48 1.56 -5.95
C VAL A 65 2.86 1.06 -7.34
N ASP A 66 2.14 0.07 -7.88
CA ASP A 66 2.42 -0.52 -9.20
C ASP A 66 2.28 0.53 -10.30
N GLU A 67 1.24 1.37 -10.24
CA GLU A 67 1.04 2.45 -11.18
C GLU A 67 2.16 3.49 -11.11
N ALA A 68 2.60 3.84 -9.91
CA ALA A 68 3.69 4.78 -9.75
C ALA A 68 5.03 4.20 -10.24
N VAL A 69 5.29 2.92 -10.02
CA VAL A 69 6.46 2.21 -10.58
C VAL A 69 6.38 2.17 -12.11
N ARG A 70 5.21 1.87 -12.69
CA ARG A 70 4.98 1.91 -14.14
C ARG A 70 5.27 3.30 -14.72
N ARG A 71 4.84 4.36 -14.04
CA ARG A 71 5.09 5.77 -14.46
C ARG A 71 6.54 6.20 -14.29
N ALA A 72 7.22 5.71 -13.26
CA ALA A 72 8.62 6.04 -12.98
C ALA A 72 9.60 5.24 -13.87
N ARG A 73 9.17 4.08 -14.39
CA ARG A 73 9.96 3.34 -15.37
C ARG A 73 10.13 4.24 -16.60
N PRO A 74 11.38 4.62 -16.95
CA PRO A 74 11.62 5.41 -18.15
C PRO A 74 10.98 4.69 -19.33
N ARG A 75 10.29 5.44 -20.20
CA ARG A 75 9.94 4.97 -21.54
C ARG A 75 11.27 4.66 -22.22
N THR A 76 11.78 3.43 -22.02
CA THR A 76 12.84 2.88 -22.84
C THR A 76 12.17 2.64 -24.18
N SER A 77 12.02 3.73 -24.93
CA SER A 77 11.89 3.65 -26.37
C SER A 77 13.19 3.02 -26.80
N PRO A 78 13.20 1.81 -27.40
CA PRO A 78 14.33 1.47 -28.24
C PRO A 78 14.37 2.60 -29.27
N ALA A 79 15.44 3.40 -29.23
CA ALA A 79 15.69 4.33 -30.32
C ALA A 79 15.81 3.49 -31.59
N PRO A 80 15.05 3.76 -32.67
CA PRO A 80 15.28 3.09 -33.92
C PRO A 80 16.51 3.72 -34.58
N GLY A 81 17.53 2.90 -34.80
CA GLY A 81 18.61 3.18 -35.76
C GLY A 81 19.97 3.51 -35.16
N VAL A 82 20.87 2.52 -35.21
CA VAL A 82 22.17 2.63 -35.90
C VAL A 82 22.42 1.35 -36.68
#